data_AF-A0A5C5W300-F1
#
_entry.id   AF-A0A5C5W300-F1
#
_cell.length_a   1.000
_cell.length_b   1.000
_cell.length_c   1.000
_cell.angle_alpha   90.00
_cell.angle_beta   90.00
_cell.angle_gamma   90.00
#
_symmetry.space_group_name_H-M   'P 1'
#
loop_
_entity.id
_entity.type
_entity.pdbx_description
1 polymer ?
#
loop_
_entity_poly.entity_id
_entity_poly.type
_entity_poly.pdbx_seq_one_letter_code
_entity_poly.pdbx_strand_id
1 'polypeptide(L)'
;MRPWRWNSGDDGLSEPVRCKRDQWYLVRVQLAGPEPRDRLQLAARFETRHGLETLRILAHRARGDAPATLTGWLQAPSDARQVRLCVRDARRDPIESVSLHAVADRDTKCHPLANVPRWSFYRPPFPLERIVLPASLESLAPRLPHAHVDILKSPRSTAELAKRIRRSACVLDAGWLADLDIRWPELQRLAAESWVVVDLEMAGALLLGAGLAEAPLLAHRSPHGLMSARMLYADVPTRGVALQDVLPYGTLGDDGAFHTRALRATRSWKQYADESGFATLLASETPWPRYSGHVLCAALGSAGGELIISDLPWIAAGRFGPCIAPRLSDHLLRMLLGGPIEDEIQYWNRWDESGIVVRDISEAPSRYPPLETARWAGNGLARLGLWTRPRPGTAPREMLLIATGRIDHAGIHDGLPPEAMTIFMKQLAREIREQTPWATAHLSDRIVAWQFDSAAGLKYAAHYRSAADMPGGVPTRVLRLRMAGGDDTPAANATVIGVSEGVHGDGSIEFQRELTRVIRPWIQSEPRP
;
A
#
# COMPACT_ATOMS: atom_id res chain seq x y z
N MET A 1 -14.80 15.68 -14.25
CA MET A 1 -15.33 16.59 -13.19
C MET A 1 -14.57 17.90 -13.28
N ARG A 2 -15.24 19.06 -13.12
CA ARG A 2 -14.59 20.38 -13.24
C ARG A 2 -13.84 20.70 -11.94
N PRO A 3 -12.52 20.99 -11.96
CA PRO A 3 -11.81 21.48 -10.80
C PRO A 3 -12.37 22.86 -10.43
N TRP A 4 -12.78 23.03 -9.17
CA TRP A 4 -13.08 24.37 -8.65
C TRP A 4 -11.76 25.14 -8.48
N ARG A 5 -11.78 26.40 -8.90
CA ARG A 5 -10.70 27.36 -8.68
C ARG A 5 -11.30 28.56 -7.97
N TRP A 6 -10.74 28.89 -6.82
CA TRP A 6 -11.03 30.15 -6.14
C TRP A 6 -10.21 31.27 -6.79
N ASN A 7 -10.83 32.42 -7.04
CA ASN A 7 -10.17 33.67 -7.38
C ASN A 7 -10.32 34.62 -6.19
N SER A 8 -9.33 35.48 -5.95
CA SER A 8 -9.11 36.24 -4.71
C SER A 8 -10.15 37.32 -4.34
N GLY A 9 -11.39 37.25 -4.84
CA GLY A 9 -12.45 38.25 -4.65
C GLY A 9 -13.73 37.78 -3.92
N ASP A 10 -13.95 36.47 -3.72
CA ASP A 10 -15.21 35.94 -3.16
C ASP A 10 -15.17 35.70 -1.64
N ASP A 11 -16.35 35.66 -0.99
CA ASP A 11 -16.65 35.51 0.45
C ASP A 11 -16.11 34.23 1.15
N GLY A 12 -15.11 33.57 0.59
CA GLY A 12 -14.47 32.39 1.16
C GLY A 12 -15.37 31.15 1.20
N LEU A 13 -16.45 31.15 0.40
CA LEU A 13 -17.46 30.09 0.31
C LEU A 13 -17.60 29.60 -1.13
N SER A 14 -17.43 28.31 -1.38
CA SER A 14 -17.59 27.75 -2.73
C SER A 14 -19.07 27.66 -3.16
N GLU A 15 -19.30 27.50 -4.46
CA GLU A 15 -20.55 26.98 -4.99
C GLU A 15 -20.85 25.57 -4.44
N PRO A 16 -22.15 25.19 -4.31
CA PRO A 16 -22.52 23.85 -3.86
C PRO A 16 -22.18 22.79 -4.91
N VAL A 17 -21.54 21.72 -4.44
CA VAL A 17 -21.26 20.51 -5.24
C VAL A 17 -22.15 19.38 -4.74
N ARG A 18 -22.85 18.70 -5.65
CA ARG A 18 -23.70 17.56 -5.29
C ARG A 18 -22.86 16.42 -4.72
N CYS A 19 -23.27 15.91 -3.56
CA CYS A 19 -22.65 14.73 -2.95
C CYS A 19 -23.17 13.45 -3.60
N LYS A 20 -22.29 12.44 -3.69
CA LYS A 20 -22.72 11.05 -3.87
C LYS A 20 -22.60 10.35 -2.53
N ARG A 21 -23.50 9.40 -2.26
CA ARG A 21 -23.52 8.64 -1.00
C ARG A 21 -22.17 7.96 -0.75
N ASP A 22 -21.75 7.98 0.51
CA ASP A 22 -20.56 7.30 1.03
C ASP A 22 -19.22 7.74 0.43
N GLN A 23 -19.16 8.90 -0.24
CA GLN A 23 -17.91 9.41 -0.80
C GLN A 23 -17.05 10.17 0.21
N TRP A 24 -15.74 10.01 0.03
CA TRP A 24 -14.72 10.87 0.62
C TRP A 24 -14.42 12.04 -0.30
N TYR A 25 -13.82 13.09 0.26
CA TYR A 25 -13.32 14.21 -0.52
C TYR A 25 -11.89 14.54 -0.12
N LEU A 26 -11.04 14.65 -1.12
CA LEU A 26 -9.70 15.22 -1.01
C LEU A 26 -9.77 16.72 -1.26
N VAL A 27 -9.26 17.48 -0.31
CA VAL A 27 -9.09 18.93 -0.40
C VAL A 27 -7.63 19.22 -0.66
N ARG A 28 -7.34 19.92 -1.76
CA ARG A 28 -5.98 20.43 -2.05
C ARG A 28 -5.97 21.94 -1.99
N VAL A 29 -4.99 22.49 -1.29
CA VAL A 29 -4.73 23.93 -1.18
C VAL A 29 -3.39 24.20 -1.83
N GLN A 30 -3.37 25.08 -2.82
CA GLN A 30 -2.15 25.66 -3.35
C GLN A 30 -1.89 27.00 -2.66
N LEU A 31 -0.65 27.22 -2.23
CA LEU A 31 -0.20 28.42 -1.55
C LEU A 31 0.60 29.32 -2.50
N ALA A 32 0.51 30.63 -2.32
CA ALA A 32 1.22 31.63 -3.11
C ALA A 32 2.73 31.76 -2.76
N GLY A 33 3.21 31.07 -1.72
CA GLY A 33 4.60 31.13 -1.27
C GLY A 33 5.05 29.95 -0.38
N PRO A 34 6.37 29.82 -0.09
CA PRO A 34 6.95 28.66 0.59
C PRO A 34 6.91 28.67 2.14
N GLU A 35 6.63 29.82 2.78
CA GLU A 35 6.65 29.98 4.25
C GLU A 35 5.33 29.62 4.97
N PRO A 36 5.38 29.20 6.26
CA PRO A 36 4.50 28.17 6.78
C PRO A 36 3.29 28.70 7.56
N ARG A 37 2.17 27.99 7.41
CA ARG A 37 1.35 27.60 8.57
C ARG A 37 1.20 26.09 8.51
N ASP A 38 1.67 25.39 9.54
CA ASP A 38 1.60 23.92 9.62
C ASP A 38 0.17 23.37 9.61
N ARG A 39 -0.83 24.25 9.82
CA ARG A 39 -2.25 23.92 9.80
C ARG A 39 -3.06 25.09 9.23
N LEU A 40 -3.67 24.88 8.07
CA LEU A 40 -4.76 25.72 7.60
C LEU A 40 -6.08 25.12 8.10
N GLN A 41 -6.88 25.90 8.83
CA GLN A 41 -8.21 25.47 9.25
C GLN A 41 -9.20 25.73 8.11
N LEU A 42 -9.52 24.69 7.37
CA LEU A 42 -10.60 24.69 6.40
C LEU A 42 -11.84 24.06 7.03
N ALA A 43 -13.02 24.37 6.49
CA ALA A 43 -14.24 23.67 6.83
C ALA A 43 -15.01 23.29 5.57
N ALA A 44 -15.76 22.21 5.63
CA ALA A 44 -16.77 21.86 4.64
C ALA A 44 -18.15 21.97 5.29
N ARG A 45 -19.08 22.65 4.62
CA ARG A 45 -20.49 22.70 4.97
C ARG A 45 -21.26 21.71 4.12
N PHE A 46 -21.96 20.80 4.77
CA PHE A 46 -22.82 19.81 4.15
C PHE A 46 -24.28 20.18 4.35
N GLU A 47 -25.05 20.08 3.29
CA GLU A 47 -26.51 20.10 3.38
C GLU A 47 -27.00 18.66 3.55
N THR A 48 -27.46 18.33 4.75
CA THR A 48 -27.96 17.01 5.13
C THR A 48 -29.48 17.05 5.24
N ARG A 49 -30.13 15.89 5.51
CA ARG A 49 -31.58 15.86 5.72
C ARG A 49 -31.98 16.54 7.03
N HIS A 50 -31.03 16.67 7.96
CA HIS A 50 -31.24 17.21 9.30
C HIS A 50 -30.76 18.66 9.46
N GLY A 51 -30.28 19.28 8.37
CA GLY A 51 -29.84 20.67 8.34
C GLY A 51 -28.45 20.85 7.77
N LEU A 52 -27.77 21.92 8.19
CA LEU A 52 -26.38 22.19 7.78
C LEU A 52 -25.40 21.61 8.79
N GLU A 53 -24.55 20.70 8.34
CA GLU A 53 -23.45 20.16 9.14
C GLU A 53 -22.13 20.80 8.71
N THR A 54 -21.27 21.18 9.66
CA THR A 54 -19.96 21.77 9.34
C THR A 54 -18.85 20.87 9.87
N LEU A 55 -18.09 20.27 8.97
CA LEU A 55 -16.93 19.47 9.30
C LEU A 55 -15.65 20.28 9.16
N ARG A 56 -14.75 20.16 10.14
CA ARG A 56 -13.42 20.75 10.08
C ARG A 56 -12.49 19.88 9.23
N ILE A 57 -11.69 20.52 8.40
CA ILE A 57 -10.71 19.87 7.54
C ILE A 57 -9.33 20.26 8.06
N LEU A 58 -8.58 19.26 8.50
CA LEU A 58 -7.17 19.42 8.86
C LEU A 58 -6.32 19.25 7.62
N ALA A 59 -6.02 20.36 6.94
CA ALA A 59 -5.10 20.37 5.81
C ALA A 59 -3.65 20.42 6.32
N HIS A 60 -2.84 19.45 5.90
CA HIS A 60 -1.43 19.32 6.26
C HIS A 60 -0.55 19.17 5.01
N ARG A 61 0.72 19.54 5.12
CA ARG A 61 1.70 19.33 4.05
C ARG A 61 2.00 17.83 3.98
N ALA A 62 1.74 17.20 2.84
CA ALA A 62 2.20 15.83 2.60
C ALA A 62 3.73 15.85 2.40
N ARG A 63 4.47 14.89 2.97
CA ARG A 63 5.90 14.75 2.69
C ARG A 63 6.08 14.45 1.20
N GLY A 64 6.77 15.34 0.46
CA GLY A 64 7.10 15.17 -0.96
C GLY A 64 6.17 15.87 -1.95
N ASP A 65 5.18 16.63 -1.50
CA ASP A 65 4.49 17.58 -2.38
C ASP A 65 5.34 18.85 -2.57
N ALA A 66 5.06 19.62 -3.64
CA ALA A 66 5.69 20.91 -3.85
C ALA A 66 5.56 21.77 -2.57
N PRO A 67 6.56 22.61 -2.21
CA PRO A 67 6.58 23.36 -0.95
C PRO A 67 5.35 24.25 -0.71
N ALA A 68 4.54 24.48 -1.73
CA ALA A 68 3.34 25.29 -1.70
C ALA A 68 2.01 24.52 -1.63
N THR A 69 1.95 23.19 -1.37
CA THR A 69 0.68 22.44 -1.38
C THR A 69 0.31 21.83 -0.02
N LEU A 70 -0.94 21.99 0.42
CA LEU A 70 -1.54 21.31 1.59
C LEU A 70 -2.66 20.36 1.14
N THR A 71 -2.84 19.26 1.87
CA THR A 71 -3.87 18.25 1.60
C THR A 71 -4.68 17.93 2.85
N GLY A 72 -5.99 17.79 2.71
CA GLY A 72 -6.91 17.41 3.78
C GLY A 72 -8.00 16.48 3.27
N TRP A 73 -8.63 15.74 4.18
CA TRP A 73 -9.65 14.75 3.82
C TRP A 73 -10.88 14.91 4.69
N LEU A 74 -12.03 14.59 4.11
CA LEU A 74 -13.33 14.65 4.78
C LEU A 74 -14.27 13.60 4.19
N GLN A 75 -15.05 12.94 5.04
CA GLN A 75 -16.12 12.05 4.60
C GLN A 75 -17.42 12.84 4.52
N ALA A 76 -18.21 12.63 3.48
CA ALA A 76 -19.59 13.12 3.52
C ALA A 76 -20.39 12.36 4.57
N PRO A 77 -21.23 13.04 5.37
CA PRO A 77 -22.33 12.39 6.07
C PRO A 77 -23.15 11.54 5.10
N SER A 78 -23.59 10.36 5.53
CA SER A 78 -24.29 9.37 4.68
C SER A 78 -25.56 9.93 4.01
N ASP A 79 -26.16 10.97 4.58
CA ASP A 79 -27.38 11.63 4.11
C ASP A 79 -27.13 13.00 3.44
N ALA A 80 -25.87 13.42 3.27
CA ALA A 80 -25.50 14.68 2.65
C ALA A 80 -25.88 14.72 1.16
N ARG A 81 -26.48 15.85 0.74
CA ARG A 81 -26.90 16.12 -0.64
C ARG A 81 -25.94 17.05 -1.38
N GLN A 82 -25.35 18.00 -0.66
CA GLN A 82 -24.43 18.98 -1.20
C GLN A 82 -23.30 19.27 -0.22
N VAL A 83 -22.15 19.70 -0.76
CA VAL A 83 -20.98 20.15 0.00
C VAL A 83 -20.50 21.51 -0.51
N ARG A 84 -20.10 22.40 0.40
CA ARG A 84 -19.46 23.69 0.13
C ARG A 84 -18.17 23.80 0.94
N LEU A 85 -17.09 24.23 0.32
CA LEU A 85 -15.87 24.56 1.04
C LEU A 85 -15.97 25.96 1.65
N CYS A 86 -15.48 26.08 2.89
CA CYS A 86 -15.41 27.31 3.66
C CYS A 86 -13.97 27.53 4.13
N VAL A 87 -13.40 28.69 3.83
CA VAL A 87 -12.11 29.12 4.37
C VAL A 87 -12.39 30.11 5.51
N ARG A 88 -12.18 29.71 6.77
CA ARG A 88 -12.36 30.60 7.94
C ARG A 88 -11.01 31.13 8.41
N ASP A 89 -10.93 32.43 8.71
CA ASP A 89 -9.75 33.10 9.32
C ASP A 89 -8.41 33.09 8.56
N ALA A 90 -8.43 33.23 7.23
CA ALA A 90 -7.23 33.63 6.50
C ALA A 90 -7.13 35.16 6.48
N ARG A 91 -6.10 35.72 7.15
CA ARG A 91 -5.40 36.88 6.54
C ARG A 91 -5.04 36.40 5.13
N ARG A 92 -5.68 37.01 4.13
CA ARG A 92 -6.13 36.41 2.85
C ARG A 92 -5.00 36.04 1.87
N ASP A 93 -3.74 36.26 2.23
CA ASP A 93 -2.67 36.42 1.25
C ASP A 93 -1.85 35.17 0.85
N PRO A 94 -1.89 33.99 1.53
CA PRO A 94 -1.05 32.88 1.10
C PRO A 94 -1.76 31.79 0.29
N ILE A 95 -3.06 31.86 -0.03
CA ILE A 95 -3.77 30.78 -0.77
C ILE A 95 -3.96 31.18 -2.23
N GLU A 96 -3.37 30.44 -3.16
CA GLU A 96 -3.51 30.62 -4.60
C GLU A 96 -4.78 29.92 -5.14
N SER A 97 -5.02 28.68 -4.70
CA SER A 97 -6.23 27.95 -5.08
C SER A 97 -6.60 26.89 -4.05
N VAL A 98 -7.88 26.54 -4.01
CA VAL A 98 -8.38 25.38 -3.28
C VAL A 98 -9.19 24.54 -4.24
N SER A 99 -9.03 23.22 -4.20
CA SER A 99 -9.79 22.29 -5.02
C SER A 99 -10.34 21.14 -4.18
N LEU A 100 -11.56 20.72 -4.50
CA LEU A 100 -12.27 19.61 -3.87
C LEU A 100 -12.40 18.48 -4.88
N HIS A 101 -11.94 17.29 -4.53
CA HIS A 101 -12.00 16.10 -5.38
C HIS A 101 -12.81 15.04 -4.67
N ALA A 102 -13.94 14.63 -5.25
CA ALA A 102 -14.66 13.46 -4.78
C ALA A 102 -13.81 12.21 -5.05
N VAL A 103 -13.58 11.41 -4.02
CA VAL A 103 -12.75 10.21 -4.03
C VAL A 103 -13.52 9.09 -3.35
N ALA A 104 -13.33 7.85 -3.80
CA ALA A 104 -14.04 6.71 -3.22
C ALA A 104 -13.69 6.50 -1.72
N ASP A 105 -12.45 6.81 -1.29
CA ASP A 105 -11.94 6.52 0.05
C ASP A 105 -11.02 7.61 0.66
N ARG A 106 -10.90 7.60 2.01
CA ARG A 106 -10.26 8.62 2.89
C ARG A 106 -8.81 8.95 2.59
N ASP A 107 -8.06 8.02 2.04
CA ASP A 107 -6.62 8.18 1.96
C ASP A 107 -6.09 7.53 0.69
N THR A 108 -5.07 8.17 0.12
CA THR A 108 -4.07 7.61 -0.79
C THR A 108 -3.42 6.31 -0.34
N LYS A 109 -3.71 5.84 0.88
CA LYS A 109 -3.21 4.58 1.42
C LYS A 109 -4.20 3.42 1.31
N CYS A 110 -5.50 3.69 1.14
CA CYS A 110 -6.58 2.70 1.23
C CYS A 110 -7.09 2.20 -0.13
N HIS A 111 -6.41 2.54 -1.21
CA HIS A 111 -6.84 2.22 -2.58
C HIS A 111 -5.85 1.21 -3.17
N PRO A 112 -6.27 0.29 -4.07
CA PRO A 112 -5.33 -0.50 -4.90
C PRO A 112 -4.36 0.39 -5.71
N LEU A 113 -4.64 1.69 -5.76
CA LEU A 113 -3.80 2.71 -6.38
C LEU A 113 -2.94 3.47 -5.37
N ALA A 114 -2.82 3.06 -4.11
CA ALA A 114 -1.87 3.61 -3.15
C ALA A 114 -0.44 3.19 -3.52
N ASN A 115 0.56 4.02 -3.21
CA ASN A 115 1.96 3.58 -3.25
C ASN A 115 2.35 3.13 -1.84
N VAL A 116 3.02 1.99 -1.74
CA VAL A 116 3.73 1.59 -0.51
C VAL A 116 4.70 2.70 -0.11
N PRO A 117 4.77 3.07 1.18
CA PRO A 117 5.75 4.06 1.62
C PRO A 117 7.21 3.66 1.36
N ARG A 118 8.11 4.65 1.18
CA ARG A 118 9.54 4.38 0.90
C ARG A 118 10.30 3.80 2.09
N TRP A 119 11.42 3.14 1.76
CA TRP A 119 12.43 2.67 2.73
C TRP A 119 13.13 3.78 3.42
N SER A 120 13.24 4.98 2.87
CA SER A 120 13.75 6.11 3.63
C SER A 120 12.83 6.53 4.78
N PHE A 121 11.53 6.24 4.72
CA PHE A 121 10.55 6.71 5.70
C PHE A 121 10.25 5.71 6.81
N TYR A 122 10.33 4.42 6.52
CA TYR A 122 9.99 3.32 7.45
C TYR A 122 11.18 2.38 7.50
N ARG A 123 12.25 2.79 8.20
CA ARG A 123 13.41 1.92 8.48
C ARG A 123 13.31 1.39 9.89
N PRO A 124 13.84 0.19 10.14
CA PRO A 124 14.10 -0.23 11.50
C PRO A 124 15.04 0.78 12.20
N PRO A 125 14.96 0.88 13.55
CA PRO A 125 15.76 1.83 14.33
C PRO A 125 17.28 1.59 14.21
N PHE A 126 17.68 0.40 13.77
CA PHE A 126 19.06 0.02 13.49
C PHE A 126 19.10 -0.93 12.28
N PRO A 127 20.25 -1.07 11.58
CA PRO A 127 20.41 -2.07 10.52
C PRO A 127 20.18 -3.48 11.05
N LEU A 128 19.19 -4.18 10.52
CA LEU A 128 18.85 -5.55 10.88
C LEU A 128 19.65 -6.54 10.03
N GLU A 129 20.95 -6.56 10.23
CA GLU A 129 21.87 -7.48 9.54
C GLU A 129 21.91 -8.86 10.20
N ARG A 130 21.43 -8.96 11.44
CA ARG A 130 21.45 -10.17 12.24
C ARG A 130 20.07 -10.53 12.77
N ILE A 131 19.71 -11.79 12.58
CA ILE A 131 18.45 -12.39 13.04
C ILE A 131 18.79 -13.54 13.97
N VAL A 132 18.21 -13.55 15.16
CA VAL A 132 18.29 -14.65 16.12
C VAL A 132 17.01 -15.46 16.02
N LEU A 133 17.15 -16.74 15.68
CA LEU A 133 16.05 -17.69 15.67
C LEU A 133 16.25 -18.73 16.78
N PRO A 134 15.16 -19.20 17.41
CA PRO A 134 15.25 -20.38 18.25
C PRO A 134 15.52 -21.62 17.41
N ALA A 135 16.13 -22.64 18.02
CA ALA A 135 16.37 -23.93 17.37
C ALA A 135 15.09 -24.56 16.78
N SER A 136 13.92 -24.32 17.38
CA SER A 136 12.62 -24.74 16.87
C SER A 136 12.26 -24.15 15.50
N LEU A 137 12.92 -23.07 15.09
CA LEU A 137 12.68 -22.34 13.84
C LEU A 137 13.90 -22.32 12.91
N GLU A 138 14.88 -23.22 13.12
CA GLU A 138 16.08 -23.32 12.27
C GLU A 138 15.75 -23.49 10.78
N SER A 139 14.66 -24.20 10.46
CA SER A 139 14.19 -24.42 9.10
C SER A 139 13.83 -23.14 8.34
N LEU A 140 13.70 -22.00 9.02
CA LEU A 140 13.40 -20.71 8.40
C LEU A 140 14.65 -19.96 7.93
N ALA A 141 15.84 -20.33 8.42
CA ALA A 141 17.08 -19.65 8.06
C ALA A 141 17.29 -19.54 6.54
N PRO A 142 17.03 -20.59 5.72
CA PRO A 142 17.16 -20.49 4.26
C PRO A 142 16.22 -19.46 3.60
N ARG A 143 15.12 -19.09 4.27
CA ARG A 143 14.12 -18.13 3.75
C ARG A 143 14.51 -16.67 4.01
N LEU A 144 15.59 -16.45 4.77
CA LEU A 144 16.10 -15.15 5.20
C LEU A 144 17.50 -14.87 4.63
N PRO A 145 17.70 -14.92 3.30
CA PRO A 145 19.04 -14.81 2.69
C PRO A 145 19.67 -13.41 2.81
N HIS A 146 18.93 -12.42 3.34
CA HIS A 146 19.35 -11.03 3.46
C HIS A 146 20.07 -10.73 4.77
N ALA A 147 20.15 -11.67 5.71
CA ALA A 147 20.70 -11.45 7.05
C ALA A 147 21.54 -12.65 7.52
N HIS A 148 22.43 -12.39 8.47
CA HIS A 148 23.11 -13.43 9.23
C HIS A 148 22.14 -14.03 10.25
N VAL A 149 21.89 -15.34 10.16
CA VAL A 149 20.95 -16.03 11.05
C VAL A 149 21.72 -16.81 12.12
N ASP A 150 21.54 -16.38 13.37
CA ASP A 150 22.05 -17.07 14.57
C ASP A 150 20.97 -18.02 15.11
N ILE A 151 21.28 -19.32 15.16
CA ILE A 151 20.42 -20.30 15.83
C ILE A 151 20.80 -20.40 17.29
N LEU A 152 19.88 -20.01 18.16
CA LEU A 152 20.09 -19.99 19.60
C LEU A 152 19.37 -21.18 20.26
N LYS A 153 20.07 -21.90 21.13
CA LYS A 153 19.46 -22.87 22.06
C LYS A 153 18.86 -22.14 23.26
N SER A 154 18.06 -22.81 24.09
CA SER A 154 17.45 -22.20 25.27
C SER A 154 18.49 -21.41 26.10
N PRO A 155 18.34 -20.07 26.24
CA PRO A 155 19.23 -19.26 27.06
C PRO A 155 19.16 -19.67 28.52
N ARG A 156 20.23 -19.46 29.30
CA ARG A 156 20.24 -19.83 30.73
C ARG A 156 19.60 -18.77 31.62
N SER A 157 19.43 -17.56 31.11
CA SER A 157 18.85 -16.43 31.83
C SER A 157 18.35 -15.35 30.88
N THR A 158 17.43 -14.52 31.34
CA THR A 158 16.96 -13.32 30.61
C THR A 158 18.09 -12.34 30.31
N ALA A 159 19.11 -12.24 31.18
CA ALA A 159 20.28 -11.40 30.96
C ALA A 159 21.16 -11.93 29.81
N GLU A 160 21.33 -13.26 29.72
CA GLU A 160 22.01 -13.88 28.59
C GLU A 160 21.24 -13.64 27.29
N LEU A 161 19.92 -13.85 27.30
CA LEU A 161 19.06 -13.58 26.16
C LEU A 161 19.21 -12.13 25.68
N ALA A 162 19.03 -11.15 26.57
CA ALA A 162 19.17 -9.72 26.27
C ALA A 162 20.52 -9.39 25.61
N LYS A 163 21.62 -9.93 26.15
CA LYS A 163 22.97 -9.74 25.59
C LYS A 163 23.09 -10.34 24.19
N ARG A 164 22.50 -11.51 23.95
CA ARG A 164 22.54 -12.20 22.65
C ARG A 164 21.72 -11.46 21.59
N ILE A 165 20.54 -10.94 21.93
CA ILE A 165 19.58 -10.41 20.96
C ILE A 165 19.69 -8.89 20.72
N ARG A 166 20.51 -8.19 21.51
CA ARG A 166 20.74 -6.75 21.38
C ARG A 166 21.03 -6.36 19.94
N ARG A 167 20.34 -5.34 19.42
CA ARG A 167 20.48 -4.83 18.04
C ARG A 167 20.35 -5.91 16.97
N SER A 168 19.48 -6.89 17.20
CA SER A 168 19.07 -7.88 16.19
C SER A 168 17.57 -8.05 16.18
N ALA A 169 17.04 -8.62 15.09
CA ALA A 169 15.71 -9.21 15.11
C ALA A 169 15.78 -10.55 15.85
N CYS A 170 14.81 -10.84 16.69
CA CYS A 170 14.73 -12.06 17.47
C CYS A 170 13.30 -12.56 17.48
N VAL A 171 13.11 -13.83 17.12
CA VAL A 171 11.85 -14.51 17.40
C VAL A 171 11.95 -15.19 18.76
N LEU A 172 11.02 -14.92 19.66
CA LEU A 172 10.98 -15.58 20.96
C LEU A 172 10.19 -16.88 20.89
N ASP A 173 10.83 -17.96 21.33
CA ASP A 173 10.20 -19.26 21.50
C ASP A 173 9.31 -19.29 22.76
N ALA A 174 8.18 -19.99 22.69
CA ALA A 174 7.27 -20.16 23.81
C ALA A 174 7.94 -20.84 25.02
N GLY A 175 8.83 -21.81 24.77
CA GLY A 175 9.61 -22.48 25.81
C GLY A 175 10.56 -21.54 26.52
N TRP A 176 11.16 -20.57 25.82
CA TRP A 176 12.04 -19.58 26.46
C TRP A 176 11.28 -18.66 27.40
N LEU A 177 10.07 -18.23 27.01
CA LEU A 177 9.24 -17.38 27.85
C LEU A 177 8.87 -18.09 29.16
N ALA A 178 8.54 -19.38 29.08
CA ALA A 178 8.20 -20.20 30.25
C ALA A 178 9.43 -20.51 31.13
N ASP A 179 10.50 -21.04 30.54
CA ASP A 179 11.71 -21.46 31.26
C ASP A 179 12.40 -20.29 31.99
N LEU A 180 12.34 -19.09 31.41
CA LEU A 180 12.97 -17.89 31.94
C LEU A 180 12.04 -17.00 32.78
N ASP A 181 10.78 -17.42 33.00
CA ASP A 181 9.71 -16.61 33.64
C ASP A 181 9.65 -15.17 33.09
N ILE A 182 9.72 -15.01 31.76
CA ILE A 182 9.67 -13.68 31.12
C ILE A 182 8.25 -13.16 31.21
N ARG A 183 8.06 -12.06 31.96
CA ARG A 183 6.78 -11.36 32.05
C ARG A 183 6.73 -10.19 31.07
N TRP A 184 5.56 -9.57 30.99
CA TRP A 184 5.32 -8.46 30.05
C TRP A 184 6.32 -7.29 30.17
N PRO A 185 6.68 -6.79 31.37
CA PRO A 185 7.69 -5.72 31.49
C PRO A 185 9.09 -6.15 31.04
N GLU A 186 9.48 -7.41 31.30
CA GLU A 186 10.74 -7.98 30.81
C GLU A 186 10.76 -8.05 29.28
N LEU A 187 9.64 -8.46 28.66
CA LEU A 187 9.50 -8.52 27.22
C LEU A 187 9.66 -7.13 26.57
N GLN A 188 9.00 -6.11 27.14
CA GLN A 188 9.18 -4.72 26.69
C GLN A 188 10.64 -4.24 26.86
N ARG A 189 11.32 -4.64 27.93
CA ARG A 189 12.74 -4.32 28.15
C ARG A 189 13.66 -4.98 27.13
N LEU A 190 13.39 -6.23 26.74
CA LEU A 190 14.12 -6.92 25.67
C LEU A 190 13.94 -6.18 24.32
N ALA A 191 12.72 -5.76 24.03
CA ALA A 191 12.36 -5.02 22.82
C ALA A 191 12.87 -3.57 22.81
N ALA A 192 13.25 -2.99 23.96
CA ALA A 192 13.76 -1.63 24.02
C ALA A 192 15.07 -1.43 23.24
N GLU A 193 15.87 -2.50 23.10
CA GLU A 193 17.17 -2.49 22.40
C GLU A 193 17.27 -3.54 21.29
N SER A 194 16.16 -4.20 20.95
CA SER A 194 16.12 -5.30 20.00
C SER A 194 14.80 -5.27 19.22
N TRP A 195 14.73 -6.03 18.14
CA TRP A 195 13.52 -6.18 17.35
C TRP A 195 12.90 -7.53 17.66
N VAL A 196 11.94 -7.57 18.58
CA VAL A 196 11.43 -8.80 19.18
C VAL A 196 10.09 -9.17 18.57
N VAL A 197 10.01 -10.38 18.00
CA VAL A 197 8.77 -10.96 17.49
C VAL A 197 8.31 -12.05 18.45
N VAL A 198 7.04 -12.01 18.85
CA VAL A 198 6.40 -12.99 19.74
C VAL A 198 5.08 -13.47 19.16
N ASP A 199 4.75 -14.75 19.37
CA ASP A 199 3.47 -15.35 18.96
C ASP A 199 2.29 -14.68 19.69
N LEU A 200 1.18 -14.44 18.97
CA LEU A 200 -0.03 -13.83 19.55
C LEU A 200 -0.53 -14.54 20.80
N GLU A 201 -0.53 -15.87 20.83
CA GLU A 201 -1.01 -16.67 21.96
C GLU A 201 -0.21 -16.37 23.22
N MET A 202 1.12 -16.33 23.09
CA MET A 202 2.03 -16.05 24.19
C MET A 202 1.87 -14.60 24.68
N ALA A 203 1.79 -13.65 23.77
CA ALA A 203 1.58 -12.25 24.15
C ALA A 203 0.22 -12.05 24.82
N GLY A 204 -0.84 -12.68 24.32
CA GLY A 204 -2.18 -12.65 24.93
C GLY A 204 -2.16 -13.21 26.35
N ALA A 205 -1.48 -14.33 26.58
CA ALA A 205 -1.32 -14.91 27.92
C ALA A 205 -0.53 -13.99 28.86
N LEU A 206 0.56 -13.38 28.39
CA LEU A 206 1.36 -12.44 29.19
C LEU A 206 0.58 -11.16 29.56
N LEU A 207 -0.19 -10.61 28.62
CA LEU A 207 -1.05 -9.43 28.85
C LEU A 207 -2.16 -9.73 29.87
N LEU A 208 -2.78 -10.89 29.75
CA LEU A 208 -3.82 -11.34 30.68
C LEU A 208 -3.24 -11.59 32.08
N GLY A 209 -2.11 -12.30 32.16
CA GLY A 209 -1.43 -12.58 33.43
C GLY A 209 -0.92 -11.33 34.14
N ALA A 210 -0.59 -10.27 33.39
CA ALA A 210 -0.24 -8.96 33.92
C ALA A 210 -1.45 -8.08 34.28
N GLY A 211 -2.68 -8.51 33.97
CA GLY A 211 -3.90 -7.72 34.19
C GLY A 211 -3.98 -6.46 33.31
N LEU A 212 -3.25 -6.43 32.18
CA LEU A 212 -3.15 -5.25 31.31
C LEU A 212 -4.23 -5.23 30.22
N ALA A 213 -4.52 -6.38 29.63
CA ALA A 213 -5.55 -6.49 28.59
C ALA A 213 -6.20 -7.88 28.56
N GLU A 214 -7.53 -7.90 28.43
CA GLU A 214 -8.28 -9.10 28.10
C GLU A 214 -8.35 -9.26 26.57
N ALA A 215 -7.44 -10.05 26.01
CA ALA A 215 -7.38 -10.31 24.57
C ALA A 215 -7.39 -11.84 24.32
N PRO A 216 -8.55 -12.52 24.41
CA PRO A 216 -8.59 -13.96 24.22
C PRO A 216 -8.19 -14.34 22.79
N LEU A 217 -7.43 -15.41 22.66
CA LEU A 217 -7.10 -16.00 21.38
C LEU A 217 -8.35 -16.66 20.78
N LEU A 218 -8.65 -16.31 19.54
CA LEU A 218 -9.68 -16.93 18.72
C LEU A 218 -9.01 -17.80 17.67
N ALA A 219 -9.62 -18.96 17.40
CA ALA A 219 -9.26 -19.80 16.28
C ALA A 219 -10.45 -19.88 15.32
N HIS A 220 -10.24 -19.52 14.06
CA HIS A 220 -11.23 -19.61 13.01
C HIS A 220 -10.88 -20.77 12.08
N ARG A 221 -11.89 -21.53 11.67
CA ARG A 221 -11.77 -22.65 10.73
C ARG A 221 -12.89 -22.61 9.71
N SER A 222 -12.57 -22.63 8.41
CA SER A 222 -13.54 -22.63 7.33
C SER A 222 -13.21 -23.70 6.28
N PRO A 223 -14.14 -24.59 5.91
CA PRO A 223 -13.89 -25.58 4.86
C PRO A 223 -13.67 -24.98 3.46
N HIS A 224 -14.28 -23.81 3.19
CA HIS A 224 -14.34 -23.25 1.84
C HIS A 224 -14.04 -21.76 1.76
N GLY A 225 -14.00 -21.08 2.90
CA GLY A 225 -13.80 -19.64 2.94
C GLY A 225 -12.36 -19.29 3.28
N LEU A 226 -11.72 -18.56 2.36
CA LEU A 226 -10.36 -18.08 2.53
C LEU A 226 -10.24 -17.20 3.78
N MET A 227 -9.22 -17.47 4.59
CA MET A 227 -8.81 -16.58 5.68
C MET A 227 -7.88 -15.51 5.12
N SER A 228 -8.11 -14.27 5.50
CA SER A 228 -7.38 -13.12 4.98
C SER A 228 -6.97 -12.16 6.10
N ALA A 229 -6.01 -11.30 5.80
CA ALA A 229 -5.62 -10.19 6.63
C ALA A 229 -5.88 -8.88 5.89
N ARG A 230 -6.51 -7.93 6.57
CA ARG A 230 -6.59 -6.54 6.15
C ARG A 230 -5.44 -5.74 6.74
N MET A 231 -4.80 -4.95 5.89
CA MET A 231 -3.79 -4.02 6.30
C MET A 231 -4.38 -2.81 7.02
N LEU A 232 -4.06 -2.59 8.30
CA LEU A 232 -4.56 -1.45 9.07
C LEU A 232 -3.52 -0.35 9.27
N TYR A 233 -2.24 -0.71 9.28
CA TYR A 233 -1.16 0.24 9.48
C TYR A 233 0.07 -0.11 8.64
N ALA A 234 0.73 0.91 8.10
CA ALA A 234 1.85 0.78 7.20
C ALA A 234 3.12 1.10 7.97
N ASP A 235 3.95 0.08 8.16
CA ASP A 235 5.25 0.16 8.79
C ASP A 235 6.19 -0.88 8.16
N VAL A 236 7.42 -1.02 8.67
CA VAL A 236 8.38 -2.03 8.21
C VAL A 236 7.75 -3.44 8.10
N PRO A 237 7.00 -3.95 9.08
CA PRO A 237 6.49 -5.32 9.05
C PRO A 237 5.38 -5.58 8.02
N THR A 238 4.74 -4.51 7.56
CA THR A 238 3.62 -4.55 6.63
C THR A 238 3.96 -4.00 5.26
N ARG A 239 5.25 -3.84 5.01
CA ARG A 239 5.71 -3.19 3.83
C ARG A 239 5.57 -4.07 2.58
N GLY A 240 5.35 -3.40 1.46
CA GLY A 240 5.08 -4.06 0.19
C GLY A 240 3.60 -4.36 0.06
N VAL A 241 2.75 -3.83 0.93
CA VAL A 241 1.29 -3.97 0.90
C VAL A 241 0.71 -2.58 1.17
N ALA A 242 -0.35 -2.18 0.46
CA ALA A 242 -1.00 -0.90 0.75
C ALA A 242 -1.93 -1.01 1.96
N LEU A 243 -2.30 0.13 2.58
CA LEU A 243 -3.32 0.07 3.63
C LEU A 243 -4.64 -0.41 3.05
N GLN A 244 -5.42 -1.05 3.91
CA GLN A 244 -6.71 -1.66 3.59
C GLN A 244 -6.68 -2.78 2.56
N ASP A 245 -5.52 -3.07 1.95
CA ASP A 245 -5.37 -4.26 1.12
C ASP A 245 -5.71 -5.49 1.96
N VAL A 246 -6.43 -6.40 1.31
CA VAL A 246 -6.80 -7.69 1.86
C VAL A 246 -5.98 -8.74 1.14
N LEU A 247 -5.28 -9.55 1.93
CA LEU A 247 -4.39 -10.57 1.41
C LEU A 247 -4.64 -11.92 2.07
N PRO A 248 -4.41 -13.04 1.37
CA PRO A 248 -4.54 -14.37 1.96
C PRO A 248 -3.64 -14.52 3.18
N TYR A 249 -4.23 -14.94 4.31
CA TYR A 249 -3.52 -15.05 5.57
C TYR A 249 -4.11 -16.19 6.40
N GLY A 250 -3.31 -17.25 6.56
CA GLY A 250 -3.69 -18.43 7.33
C GLY A 250 -2.96 -19.68 6.87
N THR A 251 -3.36 -20.81 7.43
CA THR A 251 -2.85 -22.15 7.07
C THR A 251 -3.95 -23.06 6.56
N LEU A 252 -3.55 -24.14 5.91
CA LEU A 252 -4.40 -25.28 5.59
C LEU A 252 -4.21 -26.35 6.66
N GLY A 253 -5.32 -26.81 7.24
CA GLY A 253 -5.34 -27.98 8.12
C GLY A 253 -5.20 -29.28 7.34
N ASP A 254 -4.97 -30.38 8.06
CA ASP A 254 -4.87 -31.73 7.46
C ASP A 254 -6.16 -32.17 6.74
N ASP A 255 -7.29 -31.57 7.11
CA ASP A 255 -8.61 -31.75 6.50
C ASP A 255 -8.87 -30.83 5.29
N GLY A 256 -7.86 -30.04 4.88
CA GLY A 256 -7.94 -29.07 3.80
C GLY A 256 -8.73 -27.80 4.14
N ALA A 257 -9.19 -27.64 5.39
CA ALA A 257 -9.87 -26.42 5.81
C ALA A 257 -8.86 -25.27 5.98
N PHE A 258 -9.35 -24.04 5.82
CA PHE A 258 -8.58 -22.82 6.09
C PHE A 258 -8.64 -22.47 7.58
N HIS A 259 -7.48 -22.17 8.16
CA HIS A 259 -7.33 -21.81 9.57
C HIS A 259 -6.62 -20.46 9.73
N THR A 260 -7.03 -19.70 10.74
CA THR A 260 -6.28 -18.52 11.24
C THR A 260 -6.52 -18.39 12.73
N ARG A 261 -5.56 -17.81 13.45
CA ARG A 261 -5.79 -17.39 14.84
C ARG A 261 -5.77 -15.86 14.88
N ALA A 262 -6.37 -15.28 15.92
CA ALA A 262 -6.36 -13.84 16.11
C ALA A 262 -6.61 -13.51 17.57
N LEU A 263 -6.03 -12.42 18.08
CA LEU A 263 -6.44 -11.89 19.37
C LEU A 263 -7.73 -11.10 19.19
N ARG A 264 -8.75 -11.41 19.98
CA ARG A 264 -10.01 -10.66 19.95
C ARG A 264 -9.74 -9.20 20.31
N ALA A 265 -10.11 -8.28 19.41
CA ALA A 265 -10.01 -6.84 19.63
C ALA A 265 -11.10 -6.33 20.60
N THR A 266 -11.01 -6.74 21.87
CA THR A 266 -11.92 -6.31 22.94
C THR A 266 -11.76 -4.82 23.24
N ARG A 267 -12.66 -4.26 24.04
CA ARG A 267 -12.52 -2.89 24.55
C ARG A 267 -11.25 -2.72 25.38
N SER A 268 -10.92 -3.73 26.20
CA SER A 268 -9.71 -3.74 27.04
C SER A 268 -8.43 -3.73 26.20
N TRP A 269 -8.34 -4.56 25.15
CA TRP A 269 -7.23 -4.50 24.20
C TRP A 269 -7.09 -3.13 23.55
N LYS A 270 -8.20 -2.56 23.02
CA LYS A 270 -8.16 -1.26 22.34
C LYS A 270 -7.65 -0.16 23.27
N GLN A 271 -8.17 -0.12 24.50
CA GLN A 271 -7.73 0.83 25.51
C GLN A 271 -6.23 0.65 25.82
N TYR A 272 -5.79 -0.57 26.09
CA TYR A 272 -4.38 -0.86 26.37
C TYR A 272 -3.47 -0.48 25.21
N ALA A 273 -3.88 -0.79 23.98
CA ALA A 273 -3.13 -0.47 22.77
C ALA A 273 -3.00 1.04 22.58
N ASP A 274 -4.07 1.81 22.79
CA ASP A 274 -4.06 3.27 22.72
C ASP A 274 -3.16 3.88 23.81
N GLU A 275 -3.24 3.38 25.04
CA GLU A 275 -2.44 3.87 26.19
C GLU A 275 -0.95 3.55 26.06
N SER A 276 -0.63 2.36 25.55
CA SER A 276 0.75 1.88 25.43
C SER A 276 1.40 2.25 24.11
N GLY A 277 0.63 2.68 23.10
CA GLY A 277 1.12 3.02 21.77
C GLY A 277 1.26 1.84 20.80
N PHE A 278 0.51 0.75 20.99
CA PHE A 278 0.48 -0.35 20.02
C PHE A 278 -0.29 0.06 18.76
N ALA A 279 0.34 -0.14 17.60
CA ALA A 279 -0.32 -0.08 16.31
C ALA A 279 -0.78 -1.48 15.89
N THR A 280 -2.08 -1.65 15.63
CA THR A 280 -2.56 -2.86 14.94
C THR A 280 -2.17 -2.77 13.47
N LEU A 281 -1.31 -3.68 13.05
CA LEU A 281 -0.74 -3.74 11.71
C LEU A 281 -1.65 -4.52 10.75
N LEU A 282 -2.05 -5.72 11.16
CA LEU A 282 -2.92 -6.62 10.41
C LEU A 282 -4.14 -6.98 11.25
N ALA A 283 -5.32 -6.95 10.63
CA ALA A 283 -6.55 -7.43 11.24
C ALA A 283 -7.21 -8.55 10.42
N SER A 284 -7.93 -9.44 11.10
CA SER A 284 -8.59 -10.57 10.47
C SER A 284 -9.66 -10.12 9.49
N GLU A 285 -9.67 -10.75 8.33
CA GLU A 285 -10.79 -10.76 7.41
C GLU A 285 -11.22 -12.20 7.19
N THR A 286 -12.38 -12.54 7.72
CA THR A 286 -12.91 -13.89 7.62
C THR A 286 -14.12 -13.90 6.67
N PRO A 287 -14.54 -15.07 6.18
CA PRO A 287 -15.77 -15.22 5.40
C PRO A 287 -17.04 -14.74 6.13
N TRP A 288 -16.95 -14.52 7.45
CA TRP A 288 -18.05 -14.09 8.29
C TRP A 288 -17.75 -12.68 8.81
N PRO A 289 -18.45 -11.64 8.32
CA PRO A 289 -18.15 -10.26 8.71
C PRO A 289 -18.18 -9.98 10.22
N ARG A 290 -18.89 -10.81 11.00
CA ARG A 290 -18.99 -10.73 12.46
C ARG A 290 -17.71 -11.14 13.19
N TYR A 291 -16.81 -11.85 12.51
CA TYR A 291 -15.55 -12.38 13.01
C TYR A 291 -14.32 -11.72 12.36
N SER A 292 -14.52 -10.57 11.69
CA SER A 292 -13.46 -9.72 11.16
C SER A 292 -13.03 -8.64 12.16
N GLY A 293 -11.84 -8.06 11.95
CA GLY A 293 -11.32 -6.95 12.75
C GLY A 293 -10.61 -7.38 14.04
N HIS A 294 -10.28 -8.67 14.20
CA HIS A 294 -9.45 -9.17 15.28
C HIS A 294 -7.97 -8.99 14.95
N VAL A 295 -7.10 -8.90 15.95
CA VAL A 295 -5.69 -8.57 15.75
C VAL A 295 -4.94 -9.81 15.25
N LEU A 296 -4.32 -9.72 14.07
CA LEU A 296 -3.40 -10.73 13.54
C LEU A 296 -1.94 -10.33 13.75
N CYS A 297 -1.67 -9.01 13.73
CA CYS A 297 -0.35 -8.47 13.99
C CYS A 297 -0.47 -7.09 14.61
N ALA A 298 0.32 -6.82 15.64
CA ALA A 298 0.45 -5.51 16.25
C ALA A 298 1.93 -5.22 16.59
N ALA A 299 2.31 -3.96 16.57
CA ALA A 299 3.67 -3.52 16.90
C ALA A 299 3.67 -2.37 17.90
N LEU A 300 4.68 -2.35 18.75
CA LEU A 300 5.00 -1.30 19.70
C LEU A 300 6.44 -0.87 19.48
N GLY A 301 6.60 0.33 18.92
CA GLY A 301 7.91 0.96 18.79
C GLY A 301 8.44 1.44 20.14
N SER A 302 9.74 1.32 20.33
CA SER A 302 10.47 1.90 21.45
C SER A 302 11.62 2.79 20.94
N ALA A 303 12.28 3.55 21.83
CA ALA A 303 13.33 4.49 21.44
C ALA A 303 14.52 3.85 20.70
N GLY A 304 14.73 2.53 20.84
CA GLY A 304 15.87 1.82 20.24
C GLY A 304 15.54 0.46 19.62
N GLY A 305 14.29 0.02 19.62
CA GLY A 305 13.87 -1.30 19.14
C GLY A 305 12.35 -1.40 18.96
N GLU A 306 11.83 -2.60 18.76
CA GLU A 306 10.42 -2.82 18.44
C GLU A 306 9.93 -4.14 19.02
N LEU A 307 8.71 -4.15 19.60
CA LEU A 307 8.01 -5.37 19.98
C LEU A 307 6.89 -5.63 18.97
N ILE A 308 6.93 -6.77 18.30
CA ILE A 308 5.93 -7.21 17.36
C ILE A 308 5.26 -8.46 17.90
N ILE A 309 3.94 -8.41 17.95
CA ILE A 309 3.10 -9.56 18.23
C ILE A 309 2.47 -9.98 16.91
N SER A 310 2.60 -11.25 16.53
CA SER A 310 2.09 -11.72 15.23
C SER A 310 1.64 -13.17 15.26
N ASP A 311 0.60 -13.47 14.49
CA ASP A 311 0.16 -14.82 14.13
C ASP A 311 0.53 -15.12 12.68
N LEU A 312 1.59 -14.48 12.15
CA LEU A 312 2.04 -14.71 10.78
C LEU A 312 2.11 -16.21 10.55
N PRO A 313 1.43 -16.82 9.57
CA PRO A 313 0.50 -17.94 9.77
C PRO A 313 0.86 -18.98 10.81
N TRP A 314 2.14 -19.27 11.01
CA TRP A 314 2.80 -19.38 12.33
C TRP A 314 4.32 -19.57 12.02
N ILE A 315 4.91 -18.49 11.51
CA ILE A 315 6.28 -18.32 10.98
C ILE A 315 6.63 -19.27 9.83
N ALA A 316 5.64 -19.48 8.95
CA ALA A 316 5.69 -20.12 7.64
C ALA A 316 5.82 -21.67 7.58
N ALA A 317 5.12 -22.39 8.47
CA ALA A 317 4.44 -23.69 8.16
C ALA A 317 4.96 -25.13 8.57
N GLY A 318 5.79 -25.38 9.60
CA GLY A 318 5.66 -26.60 10.53
C GLY A 318 4.34 -26.92 11.40
N ARG A 319 4.23 -26.71 12.75
CA ARG A 319 3.10 -27.09 13.68
C ARG A 319 1.61 -26.92 13.28
N PHE A 320 1.19 -25.95 12.45
CA PHE A 320 -0.24 -25.79 12.04
C PHE A 320 -0.48 -25.92 10.54
N GLY A 321 0.44 -26.57 9.81
CA GLY A 321 0.26 -26.91 8.41
C GLY A 321 0.68 -25.82 7.41
N PRO A 322 0.58 -26.12 6.10
CA PRO A 322 1.05 -25.25 5.02
C PRO A 322 0.34 -23.90 4.98
N CYS A 323 1.08 -22.84 4.66
CA CYS A 323 0.50 -21.52 4.41
C CYS A 323 -0.38 -21.53 3.17
N ILE A 324 -1.49 -20.79 3.22
CA ILE A 324 -2.41 -20.65 2.07
C ILE A 324 -1.72 -19.90 0.91
N ALA A 325 -0.90 -18.91 1.23
CA ALA A 325 -0.09 -18.11 0.30
C ALA A 325 1.36 -18.13 0.77
N PRO A 326 2.15 -19.15 0.38
CA PRO A 326 3.50 -19.38 0.91
C PRO A 326 4.52 -18.31 0.49
N ARG A 327 4.44 -17.79 -0.74
CA ARG A 327 5.36 -16.72 -1.19
C ARG A 327 5.07 -15.42 -0.48
N LEU A 328 3.79 -15.09 -0.31
CA LEU A 328 3.38 -13.92 0.46
C LEU A 328 3.74 -14.05 1.94
N SER A 329 3.59 -15.25 2.51
CA SER A 329 4.01 -15.53 3.89
C SER A 329 5.52 -15.33 4.06
N ASP A 330 6.33 -15.72 3.07
CA ASP A 330 7.78 -15.49 3.08
C ASP A 330 8.13 -14.02 2.97
N HIS A 331 7.39 -13.28 2.14
CA HIS A 331 7.54 -11.84 2.06
C HIS A 331 7.23 -11.18 3.40
N LEU A 332 6.09 -11.49 4.02
CA LEU A 332 5.71 -10.91 5.30
C LEU A 332 6.65 -11.35 6.43
N LEU A 333 7.17 -12.58 6.42
CA LEU A 333 8.19 -13.03 7.36
C LEU A 333 9.47 -12.18 7.26
N ARG A 334 9.94 -11.95 6.03
CA ARG A 334 11.09 -11.07 5.79
C ARG A 334 10.81 -9.67 6.31
N MET A 335 9.62 -9.12 6.06
CA MET A 335 9.24 -7.78 6.54
C MET A 335 9.16 -7.72 8.07
N LEU A 336 8.56 -8.71 8.72
CA LEU A 336 8.51 -8.82 10.18
C LEU A 336 9.90 -8.88 10.82
N LEU A 337 10.91 -9.34 10.10
CA LEU A 337 12.30 -9.41 10.56
C LEU A 337 13.16 -8.29 9.98
N GLY A 338 12.52 -7.25 9.43
CA GLY A 338 13.15 -6.02 8.95
C GLY A 338 13.99 -6.17 7.68
N GLY A 339 13.70 -7.21 6.89
CA GLY A 339 14.35 -7.43 5.61
C GLY A 339 14.11 -6.27 4.65
N PRO A 340 15.10 -5.91 3.81
CA PRO A 340 14.94 -4.84 2.85
C PRO A 340 13.94 -5.24 1.76
N ILE A 341 13.13 -4.28 1.32
CA ILE A 341 12.30 -4.38 0.12
C ILE A 341 12.57 -3.16 -0.76
N GLU A 342 12.65 -3.37 -2.06
CA GLU A 342 12.73 -2.28 -3.03
C GLU A 342 11.45 -1.44 -2.96
N ASP A 343 11.58 -0.12 -3.01
CA ASP A 343 10.46 0.84 -2.91
C ASP A 343 9.37 0.65 -4.00
N GLU A 344 9.70 -0.12 -5.02
CA GLU A 344 8.95 -0.35 -6.26
C GLU A 344 8.03 -1.57 -6.25
N ILE A 345 8.14 -2.38 -5.20
CA ILE A 345 7.44 -3.65 -5.13
C ILE A 345 6.26 -3.52 -4.19
N GLN A 346 5.10 -3.93 -4.67
CA GLN A 346 3.85 -3.91 -3.96
C GLN A 346 3.04 -5.15 -4.33
N TYR A 347 2.49 -5.82 -3.33
CA TYR A 347 1.48 -6.85 -3.41
C TYR A 347 0.23 -6.28 -4.06
N TRP A 348 -0.43 -7.09 -4.86
CA TRP A 348 -1.70 -6.76 -5.46
C TRP A 348 -2.51 -8.03 -5.67
N ASN A 349 -3.83 -7.87 -5.66
CA ASN A 349 -4.79 -8.89 -6.06
C ASN A 349 -5.56 -8.41 -7.28
N ARG A 350 -6.15 -9.33 -8.03
CA ARG A 350 -6.97 -8.96 -9.19
C ARG A 350 -8.23 -8.21 -8.75
N TRP A 351 -8.58 -7.18 -9.51
CA TRP A 351 -9.88 -6.53 -9.40
C TRP A 351 -11.00 -7.46 -9.87
N ASP A 352 -12.10 -7.45 -9.12
CA ASP A 352 -13.25 -8.31 -9.40
C ASP A 352 -14.05 -7.85 -10.64
N GLU A 353 -13.98 -6.56 -11.03
CA GLU A 353 -14.79 -5.99 -12.12
C GLU A 353 -14.00 -5.04 -13.03
N SER A 354 -14.00 -5.31 -14.33
CA SER A 354 -13.30 -4.49 -15.35
C SER A 354 -13.75 -3.02 -15.40
N GLY A 355 -15.01 -2.72 -15.09
CA GLY A 355 -15.52 -1.35 -15.01
C GLY A 355 -14.93 -0.55 -13.85
N ILE A 356 -14.68 -1.22 -12.71
CA ILE A 356 -13.99 -0.64 -11.55
C ILE A 356 -12.55 -0.30 -11.93
N VAL A 357 -11.87 -1.22 -12.61
CA VAL A 357 -10.48 -1.00 -13.08
C VAL A 357 -10.34 0.28 -13.90
N VAL A 358 -11.14 0.43 -14.95
CA VAL A 358 -11.00 1.58 -15.86
C VAL A 358 -11.38 2.89 -15.18
N ARG A 359 -12.38 2.86 -14.28
CA ARG A 359 -12.72 4.01 -13.42
C ARG A 359 -11.52 4.41 -12.57
N ASP A 360 -10.93 3.45 -11.88
CA ASP A 360 -9.84 3.69 -10.94
C ASP A 360 -8.59 4.23 -11.66
N ILE A 361 -8.24 3.64 -12.82
CA ILE A 361 -7.19 4.16 -13.70
C ILE A 361 -7.49 5.61 -14.12
N SER A 362 -8.75 5.93 -14.45
CA SER A 362 -9.14 7.30 -14.82
C SER A 362 -8.99 8.30 -13.67
N GLU A 363 -9.02 7.84 -12.42
CA GLU A 363 -8.80 8.65 -11.23
C GLU A 363 -7.32 8.83 -10.88
N ALA A 364 -6.43 7.99 -11.43
CA ALA A 364 -5.00 8.01 -11.13
C ALA A 364 -4.35 9.39 -11.29
N PRO A 365 -4.62 10.20 -12.35
CA PRO A 365 -4.09 11.56 -12.48
C PRO A 365 -4.47 12.51 -11.34
N SER A 366 -5.68 12.34 -10.79
CA SER A 366 -6.13 13.19 -9.68
C SER A 366 -5.32 12.88 -8.41
N ARG A 367 -4.91 11.62 -8.25
CA ARG A 367 -4.16 11.12 -7.08
C ARG A 367 -2.64 11.27 -7.23
N TYR A 368 -2.12 11.16 -8.46
CA TYR A 368 -0.70 11.18 -8.80
C TYR A 368 -0.44 12.25 -9.86
N PRO A 369 -0.19 13.52 -9.47
CA PRO A 369 -0.18 14.66 -10.38
C PRO A 369 0.77 14.61 -11.60
N PRO A 370 1.88 13.84 -11.59
CA PRO A 370 2.66 13.61 -12.82
C PRO A 370 1.99 12.67 -13.82
N LEU A 371 0.92 11.97 -13.46
CA LEU A 371 0.17 11.12 -14.39
C LEU A 371 -0.93 11.89 -15.09
N GLU A 372 -1.16 11.53 -16.33
CA GLU A 372 -2.30 11.94 -17.14
C GLU A 372 -2.90 10.75 -17.87
N THR A 373 -4.20 10.84 -18.17
CA THR A 373 -4.93 9.83 -18.93
C THR A 373 -4.89 10.13 -20.44
N ALA A 374 -4.68 9.11 -21.26
CA ALA A 374 -4.65 9.24 -22.72
C ALA A 374 -5.53 8.20 -23.44
N ARG A 375 -6.12 8.61 -24.56
CA ARG A 375 -6.94 7.78 -25.46
C ARG A 375 -6.27 7.72 -26.82
N TRP A 376 -6.02 6.51 -27.30
CA TRP A 376 -5.47 6.26 -28.63
C TRP A 376 -6.57 5.94 -29.63
N ALA A 377 -6.27 6.15 -30.91
CA ALA A 377 -7.15 5.73 -31.99
C ALA A 377 -7.26 4.19 -32.02
N GLY A 378 -8.48 3.68 -32.19
CA GLY A 378 -8.77 2.25 -32.20
C GLY A 378 -10.05 1.92 -32.95
N ASN A 379 -10.13 0.69 -33.46
CA ASN A 379 -11.29 0.16 -34.18
C ASN A 379 -12.04 -0.80 -33.26
N GLY A 380 -13.22 -0.42 -32.77
CA GLY A 380 -14.14 -1.30 -32.03
C GLY A 380 -13.87 -1.50 -30.52
N LEU A 381 -12.64 -1.27 -30.04
CA LEU A 381 -12.28 -1.29 -28.60
C LEU A 381 -11.74 0.06 -28.14
N ALA A 382 -11.91 0.38 -26.84
CA ALA A 382 -11.30 1.56 -26.26
C ALA A 382 -9.82 1.29 -25.99
N ARG A 383 -8.94 2.05 -26.65
CA ARG A 383 -7.51 2.08 -26.38
C ARG A 383 -7.19 3.22 -25.42
N LEU A 384 -6.91 2.87 -24.18
CA LEU A 384 -6.76 3.82 -23.07
C LEU A 384 -5.41 3.62 -22.39
N GLY A 385 -5.10 4.49 -21.43
CA GLY A 385 -3.80 4.45 -20.78
C GLY A 385 -3.46 5.64 -19.92
N LEU A 386 -2.28 5.57 -19.33
CA LEU A 386 -1.66 6.58 -18.48
C LEU A 386 -0.33 7.00 -19.08
N TRP A 387 0.07 8.25 -18.89
CA TRP A 387 1.40 8.70 -19.27
C TRP A 387 1.96 9.69 -18.25
N THR A 388 3.29 9.78 -18.19
CA THR A 388 3.99 10.71 -17.31
C THR A 388 4.17 12.06 -17.98
N ARG A 389 3.71 13.14 -17.34
CA ARG A 389 3.99 14.51 -17.78
C ARG A 389 5.50 14.78 -17.68
N PRO A 390 6.13 15.36 -18.72
CA PRO A 390 7.52 15.80 -18.63
C PRO A 390 7.68 16.91 -17.57
N ARG A 391 8.92 17.12 -17.12
CA ARG A 391 9.19 18.19 -16.15
C ARG A 391 8.78 19.56 -16.73
N PRO A 392 8.21 20.47 -15.90
CA PRO A 392 7.90 21.82 -16.34
C PRO A 392 9.14 22.49 -16.93
N GLY A 393 9.00 23.09 -18.12
CA GLY A 393 10.10 23.77 -18.81
C GLY A 393 11.07 22.86 -19.58
N THR A 394 10.85 21.54 -19.61
CA THR A 394 11.63 20.61 -20.44
C THR A 394 10.81 20.14 -21.65
N ALA A 395 11.34 20.36 -22.85
CA ALA A 395 10.73 19.80 -24.06
C ALA A 395 10.99 18.28 -24.08
N PRO A 396 9.95 17.44 -24.22
CA PRO A 396 10.14 16.00 -24.31
C PRO A 396 10.86 15.65 -25.61
N ARG A 397 11.88 14.82 -25.51
CA ARG A 397 12.67 14.33 -26.66
C ARG A 397 12.20 12.96 -27.15
N GLU A 398 11.65 12.16 -26.25
CA GLU A 398 11.37 10.75 -26.51
C GLU A 398 10.06 10.32 -25.86
N MET A 399 9.34 9.40 -26.51
CA MET A 399 8.17 8.74 -25.95
C MET A 399 8.34 7.22 -26.03
N LEU A 400 8.46 6.57 -24.87
CA LEU A 400 8.37 5.12 -24.73
C LEU A 400 6.91 4.72 -24.47
N LEU A 401 6.34 3.97 -25.40
CA LEU A 401 5.02 3.35 -25.24
C LEU A 401 5.17 1.91 -24.76
N ILE A 402 4.54 1.58 -23.64
CA ILE A 402 4.42 0.24 -23.08
C ILE A 402 3.00 -0.25 -23.40
N ALA A 403 2.87 -1.22 -24.30
CA ALA A 403 1.59 -1.78 -24.72
C ALA A 403 1.38 -3.16 -24.10
N THR A 404 0.21 -3.38 -23.50
CA THR A 404 -0.05 -4.55 -22.62
C THR A 404 -1.29 -5.37 -22.97
N GLY A 405 -1.89 -5.14 -24.15
CA GLY A 405 -3.05 -5.90 -24.61
C GLY A 405 -4.34 -5.60 -23.84
N ARG A 406 -5.27 -6.56 -23.83
CA ARG A 406 -6.60 -6.41 -23.21
C ARG A 406 -6.58 -6.67 -21.72
N ILE A 407 -7.03 -5.71 -20.92
CA ILE A 407 -7.02 -5.82 -19.44
C ILE A 407 -8.28 -6.47 -18.86
N ASP A 408 -9.40 -6.43 -19.56
CA ASP A 408 -10.69 -6.98 -19.11
C ASP A 408 -10.77 -8.51 -19.24
N HIS A 409 -9.85 -9.10 -20.01
CA HIS A 409 -9.72 -10.53 -20.25
C HIS A 409 -8.22 -10.92 -20.34
N ALA A 410 -7.39 -10.37 -19.45
CA ALA A 410 -5.93 -10.53 -19.50
C ALA A 410 -5.48 -12.00 -19.59
N GLY A 411 -6.22 -12.93 -18.96
CA GLY A 411 -5.93 -14.37 -19.03
C GLY A 411 -6.34 -15.10 -20.32
N ILE A 412 -7.11 -14.45 -21.20
CA ILE A 412 -7.63 -15.05 -22.46
C ILE A 412 -7.04 -14.36 -23.70
N HIS A 413 -6.65 -13.08 -23.59
CA HIS A 413 -6.28 -12.24 -24.74
C HIS A 413 -4.87 -11.64 -24.63
N ASP A 414 -3.89 -12.43 -24.16
CA ASP A 414 -2.47 -12.05 -24.07
C ASP A 414 -2.19 -10.73 -23.30
N GLY A 415 -3.11 -10.31 -22.43
CA GLY A 415 -3.02 -9.07 -21.69
C GLY A 415 -2.20 -9.19 -20.41
N LEU A 416 -1.60 -8.08 -19.94
CA LEU A 416 -1.08 -8.01 -18.57
C LEU A 416 -2.17 -7.59 -17.57
N PRO A 417 -2.09 -8.06 -16.31
CA PRO A 417 -2.90 -7.52 -15.21
C PRO A 417 -2.72 -6.00 -15.09
N PRO A 418 -3.81 -5.22 -15.13
CA PRO A 418 -3.75 -3.75 -15.06
C PRO A 418 -3.22 -3.23 -13.71
N GLU A 419 -3.33 -4.01 -12.64
CA GLU A 419 -2.90 -3.67 -11.29
C GLU A 419 -1.40 -3.41 -11.24
N ALA A 420 -0.61 -4.37 -11.75
CA ALA A 420 0.85 -4.32 -11.75
C ALA A 420 1.38 -3.13 -12.57
N MET A 421 0.77 -2.89 -13.73
CA MET A 421 1.11 -1.72 -14.56
C MET A 421 0.71 -0.41 -13.90
N THR A 422 -0.42 -0.37 -13.21
CA THR A 422 -0.79 0.85 -12.49
C THR A 422 0.15 1.10 -11.32
N ILE A 423 0.58 0.06 -10.58
CA ILE A 423 1.65 0.14 -9.57
C ILE A 423 2.91 0.75 -10.17
N PHE A 424 3.36 0.23 -11.30
CA PHE A 424 4.54 0.74 -11.99
C PHE A 424 4.39 2.22 -12.39
N MET A 425 3.27 2.62 -13.00
CA MET A 425 3.04 4.01 -13.41
C MET A 425 2.98 4.98 -12.22
N LYS A 426 2.32 4.58 -11.11
CA LYS A 426 2.31 5.37 -9.87
C LYS A 426 3.71 5.52 -9.27
N GLN A 427 4.54 4.49 -9.38
CA GLN A 427 5.91 4.55 -8.93
C GLN A 427 6.70 5.56 -9.76
N LEU A 428 6.62 5.51 -11.09
CA LEU A 428 7.27 6.52 -11.96
C LEU A 428 6.82 7.94 -11.61
N ALA A 429 5.52 8.14 -11.39
CA ALA A 429 4.98 9.42 -10.98
C ALA A 429 5.56 9.89 -9.64
N ARG A 430 5.72 8.99 -8.67
CA ARG A 430 6.36 9.29 -7.39
C ARG A 430 7.83 9.69 -7.59
N GLU A 431 8.59 8.94 -8.38
CA GLU A 431 10.00 9.24 -8.67
C GLU A 431 10.16 10.61 -9.35
N ILE A 432 9.28 10.96 -10.30
CA ILE A 432 9.26 12.27 -10.97
C ILE A 432 8.95 13.38 -9.97
N ARG A 433 7.88 13.22 -9.17
CA ARG A 433 7.45 14.21 -8.17
C ARG A 433 8.56 14.52 -7.17
N GLU A 434 9.23 13.47 -6.69
CA GLU A 434 10.27 13.58 -5.67
C GLU A 434 11.66 13.88 -6.25
N GLN A 435 11.76 13.96 -7.59
CA GLN A 435 12.97 14.33 -8.31
C GLN A 435 14.18 13.46 -7.92
N THR A 436 13.97 12.16 -7.74
CA THR A 436 15.06 11.28 -7.34
C THR A 436 16.21 11.30 -8.35
N PRO A 437 17.44 10.96 -7.95
CA PRO A 437 18.58 10.95 -8.86
C PRO A 437 18.29 10.12 -10.13
N TRP A 438 17.61 8.98 -9.97
CA TRP A 438 17.21 8.13 -11.08
C TRP A 438 16.18 8.81 -12.01
N ALA A 439 15.12 9.42 -11.48
CA ALA A 439 14.16 10.15 -12.31
C ALA A 439 14.77 11.37 -13.00
N THR A 440 15.67 12.06 -12.33
CA THR A 440 16.41 13.18 -12.93
C THR A 440 17.27 12.72 -14.11
N ALA A 441 17.93 11.57 -13.98
CA ALA A 441 18.76 11.01 -15.03
C ALA A 441 17.96 10.44 -16.22
N HIS A 442 16.79 9.84 -15.99
CA HIS A 442 16.12 9.02 -17.00
C HIS A 442 14.71 9.46 -17.40
N LEU A 443 14.07 10.37 -16.65
CA LEU A 443 12.68 10.80 -16.89
C LEU A 443 12.52 12.32 -17.11
N SER A 444 13.61 13.09 -17.07
CA SER A 444 13.53 14.57 -17.17
C SER A 444 12.97 15.04 -18.52
N ASP A 445 13.36 14.40 -19.62
CA ASP A 445 13.00 14.73 -21.01
C ASP A 445 12.30 13.58 -21.74
N ARG A 446 11.87 12.53 -21.02
CA ARG A 446 11.21 11.34 -21.59
C ARG A 446 9.77 11.23 -21.11
N ILE A 447 8.90 10.82 -22.01
CA ILE A 447 7.53 10.42 -21.69
C ILE A 447 7.47 8.90 -21.65
N VAL A 448 7.00 8.36 -20.54
CA VAL A 448 6.61 6.95 -20.45
C VAL A 448 5.10 6.89 -20.49
N ALA A 449 4.56 6.21 -21.50
CA ALA A 449 3.15 5.97 -21.68
C ALA A 449 2.85 4.47 -21.55
N TRP A 450 1.80 4.13 -20.82
CA TRP A 450 1.23 2.79 -20.77
C TRP A 450 -0.09 2.78 -21.52
N GLN A 451 -0.26 1.85 -22.46
CA GLN A 451 -1.48 1.64 -23.24
C GLN A 451 -2.03 0.23 -23.03
N PHE A 452 -3.35 0.16 -22.92
CA PHE A 452 -4.13 -1.07 -22.81
C PHE A 452 -5.44 -0.96 -23.60
N ASP A 453 -6.05 -2.11 -23.86
CA ASP A 453 -7.34 -2.23 -24.53
C ASP A 453 -8.42 -2.68 -23.55
N SER A 454 -9.66 -2.19 -23.69
CA SER A 454 -10.79 -2.60 -22.87
C SER A 454 -12.13 -2.41 -23.60
N ALA A 455 -13.05 -3.37 -23.46
CA ALA A 455 -14.44 -3.22 -23.92
C ALA A 455 -15.24 -2.28 -22.99
N ALA A 456 -15.03 -2.38 -21.67
CA ALA A 456 -15.65 -1.50 -20.68
C ALA A 456 -15.18 -0.05 -20.77
N GLY A 457 -14.05 0.20 -21.45
CA GLY A 457 -13.42 1.51 -21.54
C GLY A 457 -14.14 2.56 -22.39
N LEU A 458 -15.07 2.18 -23.26
CA LEU A 458 -15.73 3.13 -24.18
C LEU A 458 -16.46 4.26 -23.44
N LYS A 459 -17.08 3.95 -22.29
CA LYS A 459 -17.73 4.95 -21.43
C LYS A 459 -16.75 5.97 -20.84
N TYR A 460 -15.51 5.56 -20.60
CA TYR A 460 -14.46 6.38 -19.99
C TYR A 460 -13.63 7.13 -21.03
N ALA A 461 -13.60 6.66 -22.29
CA ALA A 461 -12.82 7.23 -23.38
C ALA A 461 -13.07 8.75 -23.57
N ALA A 462 -14.30 9.21 -23.35
CA ALA A 462 -14.65 10.64 -23.43
C ALA A 462 -14.01 11.51 -22.33
N HIS A 463 -13.50 10.91 -21.26
CA HIS A 463 -12.81 11.61 -20.17
C HIS A 463 -11.29 11.65 -20.34
N TYR A 464 -10.73 10.92 -21.30
CA TYR A 464 -9.30 10.81 -21.54
C TYR A 464 -8.90 11.80 -22.63
N ARG A 465 -7.71 12.42 -22.50
CA ARG A 465 -7.19 13.31 -23.54
C ARG A 465 -6.81 12.50 -24.78
N SER A 466 -6.88 13.10 -25.96
CA SER A 466 -6.39 12.43 -27.16
C SER A 466 -4.88 12.21 -27.04
N ALA A 467 -4.41 11.01 -27.38
CA ALA A 467 -3.00 10.72 -27.48
C ALA A 467 -2.29 11.59 -28.53
N ALA A 468 -3.02 12.02 -29.57
CA ALA A 468 -2.53 12.94 -30.59
C ALA A 468 -2.17 14.33 -30.03
N ASP A 469 -2.75 14.71 -28.89
CA ASP A 469 -2.49 15.99 -28.23
C ASP A 469 -1.33 15.89 -27.22
N MET A 470 -0.72 14.70 -27.06
CA MET A 470 0.39 14.51 -26.13
C MET A 470 1.66 15.19 -26.66
N PRO A 471 2.42 15.87 -25.79
CA PRO A 471 3.76 16.34 -26.13
C PRO A 471 4.61 15.16 -26.67
N GLY A 472 5.31 15.35 -27.78
CA GLY A 472 6.08 14.28 -28.44
C GLY A 472 5.31 13.48 -29.50
N GLY A 473 3.97 13.50 -29.51
CA GLY A 473 3.05 13.10 -30.60
C GLY A 473 3.07 11.64 -31.09
N VAL A 474 4.24 11.07 -31.34
CA VAL A 474 4.44 9.73 -31.90
C VAL A 474 5.39 8.95 -30.99
N PRO A 475 5.02 7.71 -30.56
CA PRO A 475 5.93 6.84 -29.84
C PRO A 475 7.21 6.62 -30.65
N THR A 476 8.35 6.98 -30.08
CA THR A 476 9.66 6.71 -30.69
C THR A 476 10.07 5.26 -30.46
N ARG A 477 9.58 4.65 -29.37
CA ARG A 477 9.81 3.24 -29.03
C ARG A 477 8.55 2.59 -28.50
N VAL A 478 8.35 1.32 -28.84
CA VAL A 478 7.22 0.52 -28.37
C VAL A 478 7.73 -0.76 -27.72
N LEU A 479 7.46 -0.92 -26.43
CA LEU A 479 7.64 -2.17 -25.69
C LEU A 479 6.29 -2.88 -25.59
N ARG A 480 6.16 -4.05 -26.21
CA ARG A 480 4.98 -4.90 -26.07
C ARG A 480 5.24 -5.93 -24.97
N LEU A 481 4.36 -5.99 -23.98
CA LEU A 481 4.43 -6.94 -22.88
C LEU A 481 3.22 -7.88 -22.90
N ARG A 482 3.44 -9.16 -22.57
CA ARG A 482 2.39 -10.16 -22.39
C ARG A 482 2.74 -11.17 -21.30
N MET A 483 1.73 -11.88 -20.80
CA MET A 483 1.89 -13.01 -19.89
C MET A 483 2.43 -14.25 -20.63
N ALA A 484 3.15 -15.12 -19.93
CA ALA A 484 3.46 -16.46 -20.44
C ALA A 484 2.19 -17.35 -20.45
N GLY A 485 1.99 -18.13 -21.52
CA GLY A 485 0.97 -19.18 -21.59
C GLY A 485 -0.40 -18.79 -22.17
N GLY A 486 -0.52 -17.68 -22.90
CA GLY A 486 -1.73 -17.39 -23.67
C GLY A 486 -1.78 -18.18 -24.99
N ASP A 487 -2.95 -18.75 -25.28
CA ASP A 487 -3.25 -19.47 -26.52
C ASP A 487 -3.48 -18.45 -27.65
N ASP A 488 -2.40 -17.94 -28.22
CA ASP A 488 -2.37 -17.49 -29.62
C ASP A 488 -0.93 -17.24 -30.08
N THR A 489 -0.74 -17.40 -31.39
CA THR A 489 0.50 -17.20 -32.15
C THR A 489 1.38 -16.07 -31.57
N PRO A 490 2.69 -16.29 -31.33
CA PRO A 490 3.56 -15.26 -30.81
C PRO A 490 3.53 -14.05 -31.73
N ALA A 491 2.98 -12.94 -31.25
CA ALA A 491 3.20 -11.66 -31.89
C ALA A 491 4.71 -11.46 -31.96
N ALA A 492 5.28 -11.52 -33.17
CA ALA A 492 6.69 -11.26 -33.38
C ALA A 492 7.04 -9.94 -32.67
N ASN A 493 7.98 -10.00 -31.71
CA ASN A 493 8.50 -8.88 -30.91
C ASN A 493 7.78 -8.52 -29.58
N ALA A 494 6.99 -9.40 -28.97
CA ALA A 494 6.52 -9.19 -27.59
C ALA A 494 7.49 -9.76 -26.54
N THR A 495 7.80 -8.97 -25.51
CA THR A 495 8.54 -9.43 -24.33
C THR A 495 7.57 -10.14 -23.38
N VAL A 496 7.92 -11.35 -22.95
CA VAL A 496 7.08 -12.20 -22.10
C VAL A 496 7.46 -12.05 -20.64
N ILE A 497 6.48 -11.81 -19.78
CA ILE A 497 6.62 -11.90 -18.32
C ILE A 497 6.37 -13.36 -17.91
N GLY A 498 7.46 -14.06 -17.54
CA GLY A 498 7.45 -15.51 -17.27
C GLY A 498 6.98 -15.90 -15.86
N VAL A 499 6.67 -14.92 -15.01
CA VAL A 499 6.25 -15.16 -13.63
C VAL A 499 4.73 -15.21 -13.55
N SER A 500 4.20 -16.24 -12.89
CA SER A 500 2.77 -16.32 -12.57
C SER A 500 2.45 -15.47 -11.34
N GLU A 501 1.31 -14.78 -11.36
CA GLU A 501 0.74 -14.05 -10.22
C GLU A 501 0.35 -14.96 -9.04
N GLY A 502 0.32 -16.29 -9.25
CA GLY A 502 -0.05 -17.26 -8.22
C GLY A 502 -1.55 -17.25 -7.88
N VAL A 503 -1.95 -18.23 -7.07
CA VAL A 503 -3.33 -18.31 -6.58
C VAL A 503 -3.58 -17.18 -5.58
N HIS A 504 -4.68 -16.44 -5.74
CA HIS A 504 -5.04 -15.30 -4.89
C HIS A 504 -3.94 -14.22 -4.76
N GLY A 505 -3.11 -14.03 -5.79
CA GLY A 505 -2.06 -13.01 -5.79
C GLY A 505 -0.80 -13.37 -5.00
N ASP A 506 -0.60 -14.64 -4.63
CA ASP A 506 0.59 -15.11 -3.89
C ASP A 506 1.91 -14.77 -4.59
N GLY A 507 1.94 -14.78 -5.93
CA GLY A 507 3.08 -14.41 -6.76
C GLY A 507 3.11 -12.95 -7.22
N SER A 508 2.24 -12.08 -6.70
CA SER A 508 2.09 -10.69 -7.15
C SER A 508 3.35 -9.85 -6.95
N ILE A 509 4.10 -10.13 -5.88
CA ILE A 509 5.36 -9.44 -5.53
C ILE A 509 6.47 -9.80 -6.51
N GLU A 510 6.68 -11.10 -6.78
CA GLU A 510 7.64 -11.57 -7.77
C GLU A 510 7.25 -11.09 -9.17
N PHE A 511 5.95 -11.05 -9.46
CA PHE A 511 5.44 -10.50 -10.70
C PHE A 511 5.81 -9.03 -10.86
N GLN A 512 5.56 -8.21 -9.84
CA GLN A 512 5.88 -6.78 -9.86
C GLN A 512 7.40 -6.54 -9.98
N ARG A 513 8.23 -7.36 -9.32
CA ARG A 513 9.69 -7.36 -9.48
C ARG A 513 10.09 -7.63 -10.94
N GLU A 514 9.56 -8.69 -11.53
CA GLU A 514 9.90 -9.10 -12.89
C GLU A 514 9.47 -8.04 -13.91
N LEU A 515 8.25 -7.51 -13.76
CA LEU A 515 7.74 -6.42 -14.59
C LEU A 515 8.67 -5.20 -14.54
N THR A 516 9.10 -4.81 -13.33
CA THR A 516 9.97 -3.65 -13.12
C THR A 516 11.37 -3.89 -13.69
N ARG A 517 11.92 -5.10 -13.51
CA ARG A 517 13.20 -5.56 -14.07
C ARG A 517 13.20 -5.53 -15.60
N VAL A 518 12.07 -5.83 -16.23
CA VAL A 518 11.91 -5.80 -17.69
C VAL A 518 11.78 -4.37 -18.22
N ILE A 519 10.95 -3.53 -17.60
CA ILE A 519 10.64 -2.19 -18.14
C ILE A 519 11.77 -1.18 -17.88
N ARG A 520 12.39 -1.20 -16.69
CA ARG A 520 13.40 -0.19 -16.32
C ARG A 520 14.56 -0.07 -17.31
N PRO A 521 15.18 -1.15 -17.81
CA PRO A 521 16.23 -1.07 -18.81
C PRO A 521 15.78 -0.37 -20.11
N TRP A 522 14.51 -0.51 -20.51
CA TRP A 522 13.96 0.20 -21.67
C TRP A 522 13.86 1.70 -21.42
N ILE A 523 13.48 2.11 -20.20
CA ILE A 523 13.47 3.52 -19.80
C ILE A 523 14.89 4.09 -19.75
N GLN A 524 15.88 3.29 -19.37
CA GLN A 524 17.27 3.74 -19.20
C GLN A 524 18.07 3.76 -20.49
N SER A 525 17.79 2.85 -21.43
CA SER A 525 18.54 2.75 -22.68
C SER A 525 18.36 4.03 -23.51
N GLU A 526 19.44 4.47 -24.16
CA GLU A 526 19.35 5.50 -25.19
C GLU A 526 18.58 4.98 -26.41
N PRO A 527 17.83 5.85 -27.12
CA PRO A 527 17.25 5.48 -28.39
C PRO A 527 18.39 5.08 -29.34
N ARG A 528 18.30 3.88 -29.92
CA ARG A 528 19.23 3.50 -31.00
C ARG A 528 18.89 4.37 -32.21
N PRO A 529 19.91 5.00 -32.84
CA PRO A 529 19.72 5.94 -33.94
C PRO A 529 19.05 5.31 -35.17
#